data_AF-A0A7C7T4N9-F1
#
_entry.id   AF-A0A7C7T4N9-F1
#
_cell.length_a   1.000
_cell.length_b   1.000
_cell.length_c   1.000
_cell.angle_alpha   90.00
_cell.angle_beta   90.00
_cell.angle_gamma   90.00
#
_symmetry.space_group_name_H-M   'P 1'
#
loop_
_entity.id
_entity.type
_entity.pdbx_description
1 polymer ?
#
loop_
_entity_poly.entity_id
_entity_poly.type
_entity_poly.pdbx_seq_one_letter_code
_entity_poly.pdbx_strand_id
1 'polypeptide(L)'
;MQENNTKNSIDYIVKSSSEDELLLHGIRIKGKSIVVELSDLNKDLQPDQLHVGMLDEVNNMRLLSNINDSERKEHGAKIWKSLAQALKHFTFENMCTIGTVPTELHINQEFTKVYLTKWIKSDASQLEFVGSIEQLYIKQLTHLYIYLSTGKDLNNTVQNLENKNWDKIHLKQELEVMDIDENLKAVFAKGLQLDGNMYISIDALVTGITSYFYIPQPKGLAAFSASAWIAFSTQVTIASAALATVYSHTLK
;
A
#
# COMPACT_ATOMS: atom_id res chain seq x y z
N MET A 1 17.08 -36.39 25.97
CA MET A 1 17.87 -35.19 26.26
C MET A 1 18.15 -34.51 24.93
N GLN A 2 17.62 -33.28 24.77
CA GLN A 2 18.15 -32.12 24.02
C GLN A 2 19.19 -32.39 22.88
N GLU A 3 19.08 -31.80 21.69
CA GLU A 3 18.91 -30.36 21.44
C GLU A 3 18.19 -30.02 20.12
N ASN A 4 17.41 -28.94 20.20
CA ASN A 4 16.86 -28.15 19.11
C ASN A 4 17.97 -27.57 18.22
N ASN A 5 17.76 -27.54 16.91
CA ASN A 5 18.38 -26.54 16.04
C ASN A 5 17.33 -25.95 15.10
N THR A 6 16.51 -25.07 15.68
CA THR A 6 15.83 -23.98 14.98
C THR A 6 16.92 -23.05 14.42
N LYS A 7 17.50 -23.41 13.26
CA LYS A 7 18.26 -22.45 12.46
C LYS A 7 17.25 -21.49 11.82
N ASN A 8 17.26 -20.27 12.36
CA ASN A 8 16.43 -19.15 11.99
C ASN A 8 16.40 -18.92 10.47
N SER A 9 15.18 -18.81 9.97
CA SER A 9 14.77 -18.45 8.61
C SER A 9 15.10 -16.99 8.25
N ILE A 10 16.39 -16.61 8.27
CA ILE A 10 16.86 -15.26 7.88
C ILE A 10 17.82 -15.32 6.66
N ASP A 11 18.21 -16.50 6.20
CA ASP A 11 19.19 -16.68 5.10
C ASP A 11 18.64 -16.46 3.66
N TYR A 12 17.56 -15.70 3.47
CA TYR A 12 17.09 -15.24 2.14
C TYR A 12 17.29 -13.73 1.92
N ILE A 13 18.35 -13.17 2.51
CA ILE A 13 18.78 -11.79 2.26
C ILE A 13 19.72 -11.76 1.05
N VAL A 14 19.26 -11.07 0.00
CA VAL A 14 20.02 -10.57 -1.16
C VAL A 14 20.69 -11.66 -2.01
N LYS A 15 20.03 -12.08 -3.10
CA LYS A 15 20.77 -12.56 -4.28
C LYS A 15 21.58 -11.38 -4.82
N SER A 16 22.86 -11.40 -4.49
CA SER A 16 23.91 -10.47 -4.91
C SER A 16 23.90 -10.27 -6.43
N SER A 17 23.58 -9.06 -6.91
CA SER A 17 24.14 -8.58 -8.18
C SER A 17 25.42 -7.81 -7.87
N SER A 18 26.50 -8.16 -8.57
CA SER A 18 27.87 -7.84 -8.18
C SER A 18 28.40 -6.51 -8.70
N GLU A 19 27.73 -5.78 -9.59
CA GLU A 19 28.44 -4.76 -10.39
C GLU A 19 27.62 -3.49 -10.65
N ASP A 20 27.28 -2.76 -9.58
CA ASP A 20 27.37 -1.29 -9.50
C ASP A 20 26.60 -0.78 -8.27
N GLU A 21 27.19 0.19 -7.59
CA GLU A 21 26.69 0.71 -6.32
C GLU A 21 25.50 1.65 -6.54
N LEU A 22 24.28 1.14 -6.42
CA LEU A 22 23.11 1.99 -6.35
C LEU A 22 23.22 2.97 -5.18
N LEU A 23 23.00 4.25 -5.49
CA LEU A 23 23.05 5.35 -4.54
C LEU A 23 21.64 5.90 -4.37
N LEU A 24 21.22 6.16 -3.14
CA LEU A 24 20.06 6.99 -2.82
C LEU A 24 20.59 8.25 -2.14
N HIS A 25 20.33 9.42 -2.72
CA HIS A 25 20.89 10.70 -2.26
C HIS A 25 22.42 10.67 -2.07
N GLY A 26 23.13 9.99 -2.97
CA GLY A 26 24.59 9.83 -2.89
C GLY A 26 25.07 8.77 -1.88
N ILE A 27 24.16 8.06 -1.21
CA ILE A 27 24.49 7.02 -0.23
C ILE A 27 24.28 5.63 -0.84
N ARG A 28 25.32 4.79 -0.80
CA ARG A 28 25.26 3.39 -1.25
C ARG A 28 24.20 2.59 -0.48
N ILE A 29 23.33 1.90 -1.20
CA ILE A 29 22.23 1.09 -0.68
C ILE A 29 22.64 -0.38 -0.42
N LYS A 30 23.71 -0.89 -1.04
CA LYS A 30 24.19 -2.27 -0.84
C LYS A 30 24.39 -2.60 0.64
N GLY A 31 23.74 -3.68 1.11
CA GLY A 31 23.81 -4.12 2.50
C GLY A 31 23.03 -3.24 3.48
N LYS A 32 22.12 -2.40 2.99
CA LYS A 32 21.31 -1.46 3.77
C LYS A 32 19.84 -1.58 3.38
N SER A 33 18.97 -1.00 4.20
CA SER A 33 17.55 -0.85 3.90
C SER A 33 17.26 0.53 3.33
N ILE A 34 16.30 0.63 2.42
CA ILE A 34 15.69 1.92 2.08
C ILE A 34 14.58 2.16 3.09
N VAL A 35 14.59 3.33 3.72
CA VAL A 35 13.61 3.74 4.73
C VAL A 35 12.70 4.80 4.12
N VAL A 36 11.40 4.56 4.23
CA VAL A 36 10.35 5.50 3.86
C VAL A 36 9.63 5.91 5.13
N GLU A 37 9.84 7.15 5.58
CA GLU A 37 9.06 7.73 6.66
C GLU A 37 7.67 8.13 6.14
N LEU A 38 6.63 7.69 6.82
CA LEU A 38 5.27 7.83 6.34
C LEU A 38 4.81 9.30 6.43
N SER A 39 4.49 9.89 5.29
CA SER A 39 3.96 11.25 5.17
C SER A 39 2.46 11.28 5.42
N ASP A 40 1.95 12.40 5.94
CA ASP A 40 0.50 12.57 6.12
C ASP A 40 -0.21 12.56 4.76
N LEU A 41 -1.47 12.10 4.71
CA LEU A 41 -2.22 11.94 3.46
C LEU A 41 -2.41 13.24 2.66
N ASN A 42 -2.29 14.40 3.29
CA ASN A 42 -2.39 15.71 2.66
C ASN A 42 -1.04 16.36 2.35
N LYS A 43 0.08 15.69 2.67
CA LYS A 43 1.43 16.18 2.41
C LYS A 43 2.14 15.27 1.40
N ASP A 44 3.11 15.84 0.72
CA ASP A 44 4.05 15.07 -0.08
C ASP A 44 5.22 14.60 0.78
N LEU A 45 5.76 13.43 0.43
CA LEU A 45 6.97 12.87 1.00
C LEU A 45 8.11 13.87 0.82
N GLN A 46 8.66 14.34 1.93
CA GLN A 46 9.79 15.26 1.91
C GLN A 46 11.09 14.50 1.58
N PRO A 47 12.12 15.15 1.02
CA PRO A 47 13.35 14.48 0.63
C PRO A 47 14.07 13.73 1.77
N ASP A 48 14.01 14.25 2.99
CA ASP A 48 14.60 13.63 4.19
C ASP A 48 13.84 12.38 4.68
N GLN A 49 12.57 12.25 4.28
CA GLN A 49 11.72 11.11 4.61
C GLN A 49 12.02 9.87 3.75
N LEU A 50 12.85 10.01 2.71
CA LEU A 50 13.36 8.89 1.93
C LEU A 50 14.87 8.80 2.13
N HIS A 51 15.35 7.77 2.82
CA HIS A 51 16.77 7.67 3.13
C HIS A 51 17.23 6.22 3.26
N VAL A 52 18.51 6.05 3.57
CA VAL A 52 19.14 4.73 3.73
C VAL A 52 19.37 4.46 5.22
N GLY A 53 18.87 3.33 5.71
CA GLY A 53 19.00 2.87 7.10
C GLY A 53 19.88 1.61 7.21
N MET A 54 20.30 1.27 8.43
CA MET A 54 21.05 0.03 8.66
C MET A 54 20.12 -1.18 8.57
N LEU A 55 20.60 -2.28 7.95
CA LEU A 55 19.79 -3.49 7.82
C LEU A 55 19.40 -4.09 9.19
N ASP A 56 20.22 -3.91 10.21
CA ASP A 56 19.96 -4.39 11.57
C ASP A 56 18.73 -3.74 12.22
N GLU A 57 18.32 -2.54 11.78
CA GLU A 57 17.10 -1.88 12.24
C GLU A 57 15.86 -2.70 11.90
N VAL A 58 15.91 -3.46 10.80
CA VAL A 58 14.81 -4.29 10.30
C VAL A 58 14.51 -5.48 11.22
N ASN A 59 15.49 -5.95 11.99
CA ASN A 59 15.35 -7.14 12.84
C ASN A 59 14.26 -6.99 13.93
N ASN A 60 13.94 -5.76 14.33
CA ASN A 60 12.91 -5.46 15.32
C ASN A 60 11.56 -5.05 14.70
N MET A 61 11.45 -5.10 13.37
CA MET A 61 10.27 -4.67 12.62
C MET A 61 9.34 -5.85 12.33
N ARG A 62 8.06 -5.53 12.10
CA ARG A 62 7.05 -6.52 11.69
C ARG A 62 6.94 -6.56 10.18
N LEU A 63 6.65 -7.71 9.60
CA LEU A 63 6.25 -7.78 8.20
C LEU A 63 4.87 -7.14 8.00
N LEU A 64 4.68 -6.48 6.86
CA LEU A 64 3.38 -5.91 6.48
C LEU A 64 2.32 -7.01 6.32
N SER A 65 2.71 -8.23 5.93
CA SER A 65 1.84 -9.41 5.91
C SER A 65 1.28 -9.80 7.28
N ASN A 66 1.91 -9.35 8.38
CA ASN A 66 1.57 -9.76 9.74
C ASN A 66 0.73 -8.71 10.48
N ILE A 67 0.32 -7.63 9.81
CA ILE A 67 -0.51 -6.60 10.44
C ILE A 67 -1.99 -6.99 10.37
N ASN A 68 -2.72 -6.68 11.44
CA ASN A 68 -4.13 -7.07 11.57
C ASN A 68 -5.05 -6.14 10.75
N ASP A 69 -6.31 -6.53 10.62
CA ASP A 69 -7.31 -5.82 9.83
C ASP A 69 -7.54 -4.37 10.30
N SER A 70 -7.49 -4.12 11.62
CA SER A 70 -7.66 -2.78 12.18
C SER A 70 -6.50 -1.88 11.80
N GLU A 71 -5.27 -2.38 11.95
CA GLU A 71 -4.03 -1.66 11.58
C GLU A 71 -3.99 -1.38 10.07
N ARG A 72 -4.41 -2.33 9.24
CA ARG A 72 -4.52 -2.11 7.78
C ARG A 72 -5.48 -0.97 7.45
N LYS A 73 -6.67 -0.96 8.07
CA LYS A 73 -7.69 0.08 7.83
C LYS A 73 -7.24 1.45 8.34
N GLU A 74 -6.53 1.50 9.46
CA GLU A 74 -6.07 2.75 10.05
C GLU A 74 -4.88 3.36 9.31
N HIS A 75 -3.89 2.55 8.93
CA HIS A 75 -2.61 3.04 8.41
C HIS A 75 -2.39 2.78 6.93
N GLY A 76 -3.21 1.93 6.29
CA GLY A 76 -3.01 1.47 4.92
C GLY A 76 -2.94 2.60 3.90
N ALA A 77 -3.79 3.61 4.02
CA ALA A 77 -3.75 4.78 3.15
C ALA A 77 -2.39 5.52 3.23
N LYS A 78 -1.89 5.71 4.45
CA LYS A 78 -0.64 6.43 4.72
C LYS A 78 0.56 5.65 4.19
N ILE A 79 0.57 4.34 4.43
CA ILE A 79 1.58 3.39 3.94
C ILE A 79 1.61 3.43 2.41
N TRP A 80 0.45 3.25 1.77
CA TRP A 80 0.35 3.18 0.32
C TRP A 80 0.81 4.48 -0.34
N LYS A 81 0.32 5.63 0.14
CA LYS A 81 0.65 6.93 -0.46
C LYS A 81 2.15 7.24 -0.36
N SER A 82 2.74 6.99 0.81
CA SER A 82 4.17 7.24 1.04
C SER A 82 5.03 6.34 0.15
N LEU A 83 4.65 5.07 -0.01
CA LEU A 83 5.32 4.15 -0.93
C LEU A 83 5.16 4.56 -2.39
N ALA A 84 3.97 5.00 -2.82
CA ALA A 84 3.75 5.49 -4.18
C ALA A 84 4.67 6.68 -4.50
N GLN A 85 4.81 7.61 -3.56
CA GLN A 85 5.71 8.77 -3.70
C GLN A 85 7.19 8.36 -3.72
N ALA A 86 7.59 7.40 -2.88
CA ALA A 86 8.94 6.85 -2.90
C ALA A 86 9.25 6.15 -4.23
N LEU A 87 8.36 5.28 -4.72
CA LEU A 87 8.54 4.59 -6.00
C LEU A 87 8.61 5.56 -7.19
N LYS A 88 7.82 6.64 -7.16
CA LYS A 88 7.92 7.72 -8.15
C LYS A 88 9.33 8.31 -8.21
N HIS A 89 9.97 8.52 -7.06
CA HIS A 89 11.36 8.99 -7.00
C HIS A 89 12.31 8.02 -7.71
N PHE A 90 12.20 6.72 -7.44
CA PHE A 90 13.02 5.69 -8.10
C PHE A 90 12.76 5.57 -9.61
N THR A 91 11.54 5.85 -10.08
CA THR A 91 11.24 5.93 -11.51
C THR A 91 12.05 7.03 -12.20
N PHE A 92 12.13 8.23 -11.61
CA PHE A 92 12.90 9.33 -12.21
C PHE A 92 14.39 9.02 -12.31
N GLU A 93 14.92 8.33 -11.30
CA GLU A 93 16.32 7.95 -11.26
C GLU A 93 16.64 6.74 -12.16
N ASN A 94 15.62 5.96 -12.58
CA ASN A 94 15.75 4.68 -13.30
C ASN A 94 16.73 3.70 -12.64
N MET A 95 16.89 3.81 -11.32
CA MET A 95 18.03 3.21 -10.63
C MET A 95 17.79 1.75 -10.26
N CYS A 96 16.59 1.42 -9.78
CA CYS A 96 16.29 0.06 -9.34
C CYS A 96 14.81 -0.27 -9.50
N THR A 97 14.52 -1.57 -9.40
CA THR A 97 13.21 -2.13 -9.12
C THR A 97 13.16 -2.51 -7.64
N ILE A 98 12.12 -2.06 -6.95
CA ILE A 98 11.84 -2.36 -5.55
C ILE A 98 10.65 -3.31 -5.48
N GLY A 99 10.73 -4.29 -4.58
CA GLY A 99 9.60 -5.16 -4.26
C GLY A 99 8.70 -4.51 -3.21
N THR A 100 7.40 -4.41 -3.49
CA THR A 100 6.38 -3.94 -2.53
C THR A 100 5.38 -5.02 -2.12
N VAL A 101 5.80 -6.28 -2.21
CA VAL A 101 5.00 -7.41 -1.75
C VAL A 101 4.87 -7.36 -0.22
N PRO A 102 3.67 -7.56 0.37
CA PRO A 102 3.48 -7.44 1.81
C PRO A 102 4.39 -8.32 2.68
N THR A 103 4.81 -9.49 2.16
CA THR A 103 5.72 -10.42 2.84
C THR A 103 7.19 -9.99 2.81
N GLU A 104 7.50 -8.90 2.11
CA GLU A 104 8.86 -8.37 1.93
C GLU A 104 9.03 -6.97 2.52
N LEU A 105 7.91 -6.29 2.77
CA LEU A 105 7.86 -4.98 3.40
C LEU A 105 7.88 -5.10 4.92
N HIS A 106 8.82 -4.41 5.55
CA HIS A 106 8.90 -4.34 7.00
C HIS A 106 8.38 -2.99 7.48
N ILE A 107 7.66 -2.98 8.60
CA ILE A 107 7.05 -1.79 9.18
C ILE A 107 7.32 -1.75 10.69
N ASN A 108 7.59 -0.55 11.21
CA ASN A 108 7.76 -0.38 12.64
C ASN A 108 6.44 -0.46 13.41
N GLN A 109 6.53 -0.70 14.71
CA GLN A 109 5.37 -0.87 15.57
C GLN A 109 4.50 0.38 15.65
N GLU A 110 5.10 1.56 15.50
CA GLU A 110 4.41 2.85 15.55
C GLU A 110 3.77 3.26 14.21
N PHE A 111 3.92 2.46 13.14
CA PHE A 111 3.42 2.79 11.80
C PHE A 111 3.88 4.17 11.32
N THR A 112 5.17 4.47 11.50
CA THR A 112 5.81 5.71 11.04
C THR A 112 6.87 5.48 9.96
N LYS A 113 7.37 4.25 9.80
CA LYS A 113 8.45 3.91 8.86
C LYS A 113 8.21 2.56 8.21
N VAL A 114 8.44 2.51 6.90
CA VAL A 114 8.51 1.27 6.12
C VAL A 114 9.94 1.06 5.63
N TYR A 115 10.42 -0.16 5.75
CA TYR A 115 11.76 -0.57 5.35
C TYR A 115 11.67 -1.52 4.14
N LEU A 116 12.36 -1.14 3.07
CA LEU A 116 12.47 -1.89 1.82
C LEU A 116 13.84 -2.56 1.81
N THR A 117 13.85 -3.89 1.90
CA THR A 117 15.08 -4.68 1.98
C THR A 117 15.39 -5.46 0.71
N LYS A 118 14.41 -5.54 -0.21
CA LYS A 118 14.55 -6.21 -1.50
C LYS A 118 14.46 -5.21 -2.65
N TRP A 119 15.57 -5.05 -3.34
CA TRP A 119 15.70 -4.23 -4.53
C TRP A 119 16.68 -4.89 -5.50
N ILE A 120 16.49 -4.62 -6.78
CA ILE A 120 17.30 -5.16 -7.88
C ILE A 120 17.66 -3.99 -8.79
N LYS A 121 18.94 -3.85 -9.16
CA LYS A 121 19.35 -2.86 -10.17
C LYS A 121 18.63 -3.16 -11.48
N SER A 122 17.97 -2.15 -12.02
CA SER A 122 17.27 -2.29 -13.29
C SER A 122 18.30 -2.48 -14.41
N ASP A 123 18.24 -3.61 -15.10
CA ASP A 123 18.96 -3.82 -16.36
C ASP A 123 18.00 -3.64 -17.55
N ALA A 124 18.54 -3.28 -18.72
CA ALA A 124 17.73 -3.04 -19.91
C ALA A 124 16.91 -4.28 -20.34
N SER A 125 17.45 -5.49 -20.13
CA SER A 125 16.79 -6.76 -20.48
C SER A 125 15.54 -7.06 -19.65
N GLN A 126 15.53 -6.69 -18.37
CA GLN A 126 14.36 -6.85 -17.49
C GLN A 126 13.24 -5.87 -17.85
N LEU A 127 13.61 -4.68 -18.34
CA LEU A 127 12.65 -3.63 -18.73
C LEU A 127 11.94 -3.94 -20.04
N GLU A 128 12.62 -4.57 -21.01
CA GLU A 128 12.01 -5.00 -22.27
C GLU A 128 10.80 -5.94 -22.07
N PHE A 129 10.79 -6.73 -20.99
CA PHE A 129 9.71 -7.69 -20.71
C PHE A 129 8.51 -7.09 -19.96
N VAL A 130 8.70 -5.97 -19.26
CA VAL A 130 7.69 -5.33 -18.37
C VAL A 130 7.22 -3.96 -18.89
N GLY A 131 7.88 -3.43 -19.92
CA GLY A 131 7.57 -2.15 -20.55
C GLY A 131 8.38 -1.00 -19.94
N SER A 132 8.17 -0.71 -18.64
CA SER A 132 8.97 0.29 -17.91
C SER A 132 8.98 0.02 -16.40
N ILE A 133 9.94 0.63 -15.68
CA ILE A 133 10.01 0.60 -14.20
C ILE A 133 8.72 1.15 -13.60
N GLU A 134 8.21 2.25 -14.15
CA GLU A 134 6.97 2.87 -13.66
C GLU A 134 5.79 1.91 -13.78
N GLN A 135 5.69 1.18 -14.88
CA GLN A 135 4.62 0.21 -15.08
C GLN A 135 4.71 -0.97 -14.11
N LEU A 136 5.92 -1.45 -13.82
CA LEU A 136 6.13 -2.44 -12.77
C LEU A 136 5.63 -1.93 -11.42
N TYR A 137 5.97 -0.69 -11.07
CA TYR A 137 5.54 -0.06 -9.81
C TYR A 137 4.05 0.17 -9.72
N ILE A 138 3.40 0.56 -10.82
CA ILE A 138 1.95 0.72 -10.84
C ILE A 138 1.25 -0.61 -10.57
N LYS A 139 1.65 -1.71 -11.23
CA LYS A 139 1.07 -3.04 -10.98
C LYS A 139 1.24 -3.44 -9.51
N GLN A 140 2.45 -3.26 -9.00
CA GLN A 140 2.77 -3.56 -7.61
C GLN A 140 1.96 -2.70 -6.60
N LEU A 141 1.84 -1.40 -6.85
CA LEU A 141 1.03 -0.48 -6.02
C LEU A 141 -0.45 -0.86 -6.07
N THR A 142 -0.99 -1.28 -7.20
CA THR A 142 -2.37 -1.75 -7.28
C THR A 142 -2.59 -3.01 -6.44
N HIS A 143 -1.68 -4.00 -6.51
CA HIS A 143 -1.75 -5.17 -5.64
C HIS A 143 -1.64 -4.80 -4.16
N LEU A 144 -0.72 -3.89 -3.81
CA LEU A 144 -0.53 -3.43 -2.44
C LEU A 144 -1.78 -2.71 -1.91
N TYR A 145 -2.43 -1.89 -2.73
CA TYR A 145 -3.69 -1.24 -2.34
C TYR A 145 -4.73 -2.30 -1.96
N ILE A 146 -4.92 -3.30 -2.82
CA ILE A 146 -5.94 -4.33 -2.62
C ILE A 146 -5.66 -5.11 -1.33
N TYR A 147 -4.40 -5.44 -1.07
CA TYR A 147 -4.00 -6.05 0.20
C TYR A 147 -4.32 -5.14 1.40
N LEU A 148 -3.97 -3.86 1.34
CA LEU A 148 -4.21 -2.92 2.44
C LEU A 148 -5.70 -2.66 2.69
N SER A 149 -6.53 -2.68 1.65
CA SER A 149 -7.98 -2.47 1.78
C SER A 149 -8.74 -3.73 2.19
N THR A 150 -8.35 -4.90 1.68
CA THR A 150 -9.14 -6.15 1.79
C THR A 150 -8.46 -7.25 2.60
N GLY A 151 -7.14 -7.18 2.78
CA GLY A 151 -6.31 -8.27 3.32
C GLY A 151 -5.96 -9.36 2.31
N LYS A 152 -6.52 -9.32 1.09
CA LYS A 152 -6.23 -10.30 0.05
C LYS A 152 -4.93 -9.97 -0.66
N ASP A 153 -3.97 -10.90 -0.61
CA ASP A 153 -2.71 -10.78 -1.35
C ASP A 153 -2.84 -11.42 -2.74
N LEU A 154 -2.95 -10.58 -3.77
CA LEU A 154 -3.01 -11.04 -5.16
C LEU A 154 -1.67 -11.59 -5.66
N ASN A 155 -0.55 -11.30 -5.02
CA ASN A 155 0.75 -11.81 -5.46
C ASN A 155 0.89 -13.33 -5.24
N ASN A 156 0.30 -13.86 -4.17
CA ASN A 156 0.25 -15.30 -3.91
C ASN A 156 -0.59 -16.05 -4.96
N THR A 157 -1.59 -15.39 -5.54
CA THR A 157 -2.43 -15.96 -6.59
C THR A 157 -1.70 -16.00 -7.94
N VAL A 158 -0.87 -14.99 -8.22
CA VAL A 158 -0.11 -14.85 -9.47
C VAL A 158 1.04 -15.84 -9.57
N GLN A 159 1.74 -16.15 -8.46
CA GLN A 159 2.86 -17.11 -8.47
C GLN A 159 2.45 -18.55 -8.81
N ASN A 160 1.16 -18.88 -8.73
CA ASN A 160 0.62 -20.21 -9.03
C ASN A 160 0.12 -20.37 -10.48
N LEU A 161 0.24 -19.34 -11.33
CA LEU A 161 -0.24 -19.38 -12.71
C LEU A 161 0.94 -19.42 -13.70
N GLU A 162 1.13 -20.56 -14.35
CA GLU A 162 2.23 -20.80 -15.32
C GLU A 162 2.11 -19.97 -16.62
N ASN A 163 1.04 -19.19 -16.81
CA ASN A 163 0.73 -18.59 -18.10
C ASN A 163 0.25 -17.12 -17.98
N LYS A 164 0.90 -16.18 -18.68
CA LYS A 164 0.59 -14.73 -18.60
C LYS A 164 -0.84 -14.36 -19.01
N ASN A 165 -1.43 -15.10 -19.96
CA ASN A 165 -2.82 -14.86 -20.36
C ASN A 165 -3.82 -15.32 -19.29
N TRP A 166 -3.46 -16.34 -18.52
CA TRP A 166 -4.25 -16.80 -17.37
C TRP A 166 -4.21 -15.78 -16.23
N ASP A 167 -3.05 -15.17 -15.98
CA ASP A 167 -2.89 -14.08 -15.00
C ASP A 167 -3.85 -12.91 -15.31
N LYS A 168 -3.89 -12.44 -16.56
CA LYS A 168 -4.79 -11.34 -16.96
C LYS A 168 -6.27 -11.68 -16.81
N ILE A 169 -6.70 -12.87 -17.25
CA ILE A 169 -8.10 -13.30 -17.14
C ILE A 169 -8.50 -13.40 -15.66
N HIS A 170 -7.63 -13.97 -14.83
CA HIS A 170 -7.90 -14.14 -13.41
C HIS A 170 -7.94 -12.82 -12.66
N LEU A 171 -6.97 -11.92 -12.89
CA LEU A 171 -6.98 -10.56 -12.32
C LEU A 171 -8.23 -9.77 -12.72
N LYS A 172 -8.70 -9.94 -13.96
CA LYS A 172 -9.94 -9.32 -14.42
C LYS A 172 -11.16 -9.86 -13.66
N GLN A 173 -11.27 -11.18 -13.50
CA GLN A 173 -12.35 -11.80 -12.72
C GLN A 173 -12.31 -11.37 -11.25
N GLU A 174 -11.12 -11.35 -10.65
CA GLU A 174 -10.91 -10.89 -9.27
C GLU A 174 -11.36 -9.44 -9.08
N LEU A 175 -11.02 -8.56 -10.03
CA LEU A 175 -11.43 -7.16 -10.00
C LEU A 175 -12.94 -6.99 -10.21
N GLU A 176 -13.57 -7.81 -11.06
CA GLU A 176 -15.01 -7.80 -11.29
C GLU A 176 -15.80 -8.17 -10.02
N VAL A 177 -15.33 -9.18 -9.27
CA VAL A 177 -15.99 -9.66 -8.03
C VAL A 177 -15.64 -8.87 -6.78
N MET A 178 -14.66 -7.95 -6.84
CA MET A 178 -14.35 -7.07 -5.71
C MET A 178 -15.50 -6.11 -5.42
N ASP A 179 -15.87 -6.01 -4.14
CA ASP A 179 -16.86 -5.06 -3.63
C ASP A 179 -16.24 -3.68 -3.43
N ILE A 180 -15.92 -3.01 -4.54
CA ILE A 180 -15.36 -1.66 -4.60
C ILE A 180 -16.08 -0.82 -5.66
N ASP A 181 -15.98 0.50 -5.56
CA ASP A 181 -16.59 1.44 -6.51
C ASP A 181 -16.13 1.19 -7.96
N GLU A 182 -17.05 1.34 -8.91
CA GLU A 182 -16.79 1.09 -10.34
C GLU A 182 -15.71 2.00 -10.91
N ASN A 183 -15.58 3.24 -10.44
CA ASN A 183 -14.48 4.10 -10.91
C ASN A 183 -13.13 3.63 -10.35
N LEU A 184 -13.11 3.11 -9.11
CA LEU A 184 -11.90 2.51 -8.54
C LEU A 184 -11.52 1.23 -9.30
N LYS A 185 -12.49 0.40 -9.70
CA LYS A 185 -12.25 -0.74 -10.60
C LYS A 185 -11.65 -0.29 -11.92
N ALA A 186 -12.17 0.75 -12.54
CA ALA A 186 -11.63 1.28 -13.80
C ALA A 186 -10.19 1.80 -13.66
N VAL A 187 -9.86 2.44 -12.53
CA VAL A 187 -8.48 2.87 -12.22
C VAL A 187 -7.55 1.66 -12.07
N PHE A 188 -7.99 0.61 -11.37
CA PHE A 188 -7.20 -0.63 -11.23
C PHE A 188 -7.08 -1.42 -12.52
N ALA A 189 -8.10 -1.47 -13.36
CA ALA A 189 -8.02 -2.12 -14.66
C ALA A 189 -6.91 -1.50 -15.53
N LYS A 190 -6.76 -0.16 -15.47
CA LYS A 190 -5.65 0.55 -16.12
C LYS A 190 -4.30 0.25 -15.45
N GLY A 191 -4.24 0.29 -14.12
CA GLY A 191 -3.00 -0.01 -13.37
C GLY A 191 -2.49 -1.44 -13.58
N LEU A 192 -3.39 -2.41 -13.72
CA LEU A 192 -3.10 -3.82 -13.99
C LEU A 192 -2.95 -4.14 -15.49
N GLN A 193 -3.07 -3.13 -16.38
CA GLN A 193 -2.99 -3.29 -17.83
C GLN A 193 -3.99 -4.32 -18.40
N LEU A 194 -5.21 -4.32 -17.85
CA LEU A 194 -6.32 -5.16 -18.31
C LEU A 194 -7.08 -4.51 -19.49
N ASP A 195 -7.02 -3.19 -19.62
CA ASP A 195 -7.70 -2.39 -20.66
C ASP A 195 -6.78 -2.03 -21.84
N GLY A 196 -6.33 -3.05 -22.59
CA GLY A 196 -5.83 -2.88 -23.97
C GLY A 196 -4.79 -1.77 -24.19
N ASN A 197 -3.64 -1.83 -23.49
CA ASN A 197 -2.49 -0.93 -23.61
C ASN A 197 -2.67 0.52 -23.12
N MET A 198 -3.74 0.85 -22.38
CA MET A 198 -3.81 2.14 -21.71
C MET A 198 -2.95 2.16 -20.45
N TYR A 199 -1.81 2.84 -20.54
CA TYR A 199 -0.90 3.08 -19.42
C TYR A 199 -1.32 4.33 -18.64
N ILE A 200 -1.27 4.26 -17.31
CA ILE A 200 -1.36 5.42 -16.42
C ILE A 200 0.01 5.72 -15.82
N SER A 201 0.23 6.94 -15.32
CA SER A 201 1.39 7.28 -14.49
C SER A 201 1.10 7.03 -13.01
N ILE A 202 2.13 7.01 -12.16
CA ILE A 202 1.94 6.93 -10.70
C ILE A 202 1.07 8.10 -10.20
N ASP A 203 1.24 9.30 -10.75
CA ASP A 203 0.43 10.47 -10.38
C ASP A 203 -1.06 10.29 -10.71
N ALA A 204 -1.35 9.72 -11.89
CA ALA A 204 -2.71 9.42 -12.29
C ALA A 204 -3.33 8.33 -11.40
N LEU A 205 -2.55 7.32 -11.01
CA LEU A 205 -2.97 6.30 -10.05
C LEU A 205 -3.29 6.94 -8.69
N VAL A 206 -2.37 7.73 -8.12
CA VAL A 206 -2.55 8.42 -6.84
C VAL A 206 -3.82 9.28 -6.89
N THR A 207 -3.98 10.10 -7.93
CA THR A 207 -5.15 10.97 -8.09
C THR A 207 -6.44 10.17 -8.17
N GLY A 208 -6.46 9.08 -8.94
CA GLY A 208 -7.63 8.23 -9.15
C GLY A 208 -8.08 7.49 -7.90
N ILE A 209 -7.18 7.24 -6.93
CA ILE A 209 -7.52 6.49 -5.72
C ILE A 209 -7.60 7.33 -4.44
N THR A 210 -7.10 8.57 -4.47
CA THR A 210 -7.02 9.43 -3.26
C THR A 210 -8.38 9.62 -2.59
N SER A 211 -9.46 9.77 -3.36
CA SER A 211 -10.82 9.89 -2.81
C SER A 211 -11.28 8.66 -2.01
N TYR A 212 -10.72 7.48 -2.27
CA TYR A 212 -11.07 6.23 -1.60
C TYR A 212 -10.25 5.97 -0.33
N PHE A 213 -9.13 6.68 -0.17
CA PHE A 213 -8.39 6.70 1.10
C PHE A 213 -9.05 7.58 2.16
N TYR A 214 -9.76 8.61 1.74
CA TYR A 214 -10.50 9.50 2.63
C TYR A 214 -11.92 8.98 2.83
N ILE A 215 -12.07 7.95 3.67
CA ILE A 215 -13.32 7.79 4.40
C ILE A 215 -13.13 8.58 5.70
N PRO A 216 -13.66 9.81 5.83
CA PRO A 216 -13.70 10.44 7.13
C PRO A 216 -14.52 9.53 8.03
N GLN A 217 -13.87 8.73 8.88
CA GLN A 217 -14.55 8.18 10.03
C GLN A 217 -14.97 9.39 10.85
N PRO A 218 -16.27 9.70 10.99
CA PRO A 218 -16.66 10.82 11.81
C PRO A 218 -16.37 10.42 13.26
N LYS A 219 -15.26 10.91 13.82
CA LYS A 219 -15.03 10.81 15.26
C LYS A 219 -15.95 11.82 15.94
N GLY A 220 -16.91 11.33 16.73
CA GLY A 220 -17.84 12.14 17.52
C GLY A 220 -19.30 12.07 17.07
N LEU A 221 -20.15 12.90 17.67
CA LEU A 221 -21.62 12.95 17.50
C LEU A 221 -22.09 13.05 16.04
N ALA A 222 -21.23 13.51 15.11
CA ALA A 222 -21.53 13.57 13.69
C ALA A 222 -21.83 12.20 13.06
N ALA A 223 -21.16 11.12 13.51
CA ALA A 223 -21.47 9.76 13.07
C ALA A 223 -22.85 9.29 13.56
N PHE A 224 -23.27 9.76 14.74
CA PHE A 224 -24.59 9.48 15.30
C PHE A 224 -25.70 10.19 14.51
N SER A 225 -25.47 11.43 14.08
CA SER A 225 -26.42 12.14 13.21
C SER A 225 -26.48 11.59 11.78
N ALA A 226 -25.37 11.15 11.20
CA ALA A 226 -25.37 10.60 9.85
C ALA A 226 -26.03 9.21 9.77
N SER A 227 -25.85 8.37 10.81
CA SER A 227 -26.54 7.08 10.92
C SER A 227 -28.02 7.23 11.32
N ALA A 228 -28.39 8.30 12.02
CA ALA A 228 -29.79 8.69 12.24
C ALA A 228 -30.52 9.06 10.93
N TRP A 229 -29.84 9.73 9.98
CA TRP A 229 -30.45 10.08 8.70
C TRP A 229 -30.80 8.87 7.82
N ILE A 230 -30.11 7.74 8.01
CA ILE A 230 -30.32 6.53 7.20
C ILE A 230 -31.44 5.65 7.77
N ALA A 231 -31.88 5.86 9.02
CA ALA A 231 -32.74 4.89 9.73
C ALA A 231 -34.12 5.38 10.22
N PHE A 232 -34.57 6.61 9.91
CA PHE A 232 -35.77 7.13 10.58
C PHE A 232 -37.02 7.29 9.73
N SER A 233 -38.02 6.44 10.04
CA SER A 233 -39.43 6.75 9.90
C SER A 233 -39.78 8.01 10.70
N THR A 234 -40.82 8.72 10.26
CA THR A 234 -41.29 10.02 10.81
C THR A 234 -41.47 10.08 12.32
N GLN A 235 -41.67 8.95 12.99
CA GLN A 235 -41.87 8.88 14.44
C GLN A 235 -40.59 9.14 15.24
N VAL A 236 -39.40 8.79 14.72
CA VAL A 236 -38.16 8.95 15.48
C VAL A 236 -37.57 10.36 15.33
N THR A 237 -37.85 11.05 14.22
CA THR A 237 -37.52 12.47 14.06
C THR A 237 -38.19 13.32 15.15
N ILE A 238 -39.44 13.00 15.51
CA ILE A 238 -40.20 13.70 16.56
C ILE A 238 -39.60 13.41 17.94
N ALA A 239 -39.25 12.15 18.22
CA ALA A 239 -38.62 11.76 19.48
C ALA A 239 -37.23 12.40 19.66
N SER A 240 -36.45 12.52 18.58
CA SER A 240 -35.12 13.13 18.59
C SER A 240 -35.18 14.64 18.81
N ALA A 241 -36.14 15.32 18.18
CA ALA A 241 -36.38 16.74 18.41
C ALA A 241 -36.85 17.00 19.86
N ALA A 242 -37.72 16.14 20.40
CA ALA A 242 -38.15 16.23 21.80
C ALA A 242 -36.98 16.03 22.77
N LEU A 243 -36.11 15.04 22.54
CA LEU A 243 -34.90 14.80 23.34
C LEU A 243 -33.92 15.96 23.28
N ALA A 244 -33.65 16.53 22.10
CA ALA A 244 -32.79 17.70 21.96
C ALA A 244 -33.34 18.93 22.70
N THR A 245 -34.66 19.10 22.70
CA THR A 245 -35.34 20.20 23.40
C THR A 245 -35.33 19.99 24.92
N VAL A 246 -35.50 18.75 25.40
CA VAL A 246 -35.38 18.44 26.84
C VAL A 246 -33.94 18.64 27.31
N TYR A 247 -32.96 18.20 26.52
CA TYR A 247 -31.54 18.31 26.88
C TYR A 247 -31.05 19.77 26.91
N SER A 248 -31.55 20.63 26.01
CA SER A 248 -31.23 22.06 26.02
C SER A 248 -31.87 22.82 27.19
N HIS A 249 -33.00 22.33 27.70
CA HIS A 249 -33.65 22.88 28.89
C HIS A 249 -33.03 22.42 30.23
N THR A 250 -32.26 21.33 30.24
CA THR A 250 -31.52 20.85 31.43
C THR A 250 -30.10 21.40 31.55
N LEU A 251 -29.62 22.17 30.56
CA LEU A 251 -28.30 22.80 30.53
C LEU A 251 -28.29 24.25 31.08
N LYS A 252 -29.28 24.60 31.92
CA LYS A 252 -29.27 25.84 32.72
C LYS A 252 -28.98 25.54 34.19
#